data_AF-A0A382EPQ8-F1
#
_entry.id   AF-A0A382EPQ8-F1
#
_cell.length_a   1.000
_cell.length_b   1.000
_cell.length_c   1.000
_cell.angle_alpha   90.00
_cell.angle_beta   90.00
_cell.angle_gamma   90.00
#
_symmetry.space_group_name_H-M   'P 1'
#
loop_
_entity.id
_entity.type
_entity.pdbx_description
1 polymer ?
#
loop_
_entity_poly.entity_id
_entity_poly.type
_entity_poly.pdbx_seq_one_letter_code
_entity_poly.pdbx_strand_id
1 'polypeptide(L)'
;MERMWDAIKRSLQDGAAIAFDKAEGLTQVGRARLDIAAAKTRLSRLTADLGAAAFKRIEAGQSANIGDDNEIQDLCDRIREAAAALDASEEEFEQVRRQLQADEADADGDPPSGV
;
A
#
# COMPACT_ATOMS: atom_id res chain seq x y z
N MET A 1 -13.54 -10.32 -47.05
CA MET A 1 -13.49 -11.20 -45.86
C MET A 1 -12.19 -11.06 -45.07
N GLU A 2 -11.03 -10.93 -45.72
CA GLU A 2 -9.73 -10.74 -45.02
C GLU A 2 -9.76 -9.60 -44.00
N ARG A 3 -10.30 -8.44 -44.35
CA ARG A 3 -10.40 -7.28 -43.44
C ARG A 3 -11.25 -7.52 -42.18
N MET A 4 -12.27 -8.37 -42.25
CA MET A 4 -13.10 -8.72 -41.07
C MET A 4 -12.35 -9.67 -40.15
N TRP A 5 -11.60 -10.62 -40.72
CA TRP A 5 -10.76 -11.54 -39.95
C TRP A 5 -9.60 -10.82 -39.25
N ASP A 6 -8.99 -9.84 -39.92
CA ASP A 6 -7.96 -9.01 -39.32
C ASP A 6 -8.50 -8.10 -38.21
N ALA A 7 -9.73 -7.60 -38.35
CA ALA A 7 -10.40 -6.85 -37.28
C ALA A 7 -10.68 -7.71 -36.04
N ILE A 8 -11.09 -8.97 -36.22
CA ILE A 8 -11.33 -9.93 -35.12
C ILE A 8 -10.01 -10.23 -34.39
N LYS A 9 -8.92 -10.49 -35.13
CA LYS A 9 -7.60 -10.72 -34.52
C LYS A 9 -7.13 -9.52 -33.71
N ARG A 10 -7.32 -8.31 -34.25
CA ARG A 10 -6.95 -7.07 -33.56
C ARG A 10 -7.74 -6.91 -32.26
N SER A 11 -9.06 -7.05 -32.31
CA SER A 11 -9.90 -6.97 -31.12
C SER A 11 -9.54 -8.02 -30.04
N LEU A 12 -9.15 -9.24 -30.44
CA LEU A 12 -8.67 -10.25 -29.50
C LEU A 12 -7.33 -9.88 -28.87
N GLN A 13 -6.39 -9.33 -29.66
CA GLN A 13 -5.10 -8.85 -29.16
C GLN A 13 -5.28 -7.65 -28.22
N ASP A 14 -6.14 -6.71 -28.58
CA ASP A 14 -6.48 -5.54 -27.78
C ASP A 14 -7.15 -5.98 -26.45
N GLY A 15 -8.08 -6.93 -26.51
CA GLY A 15 -8.72 -7.50 -25.31
C GLY A 15 -7.76 -8.26 -24.40
N ALA A 16 -6.77 -8.97 -24.98
CA ALA A 16 -5.72 -9.61 -24.20
C ALA A 16 -4.83 -8.57 -23.50
N ALA A 17 -4.41 -7.51 -24.20
CA ALA A 17 -3.61 -6.42 -23.63
C ALA A 17 -4.33 -5.75 -22.45
N ILE A 18 -5.61 -5.39 -22.63
CA ILE A 18 -6.44 -4.79 -21.57
C ILE A 18 -6.54 -5.72 -20.33
N ALA A 19 -6.70 -7.02 -20.55
CA ALA A 19 -6.77 -7.98 -19.45
C ALA A 19 -5.43 -8.13 -18.70
N PHE A 20 -4.31 -8.07 -19.41
CA PHE A 20 -2.97 -8.06 -18.81
C PHE A 20 -2.75 -6.81 -17.95
N ASP A 21 -3.06 -5.62 -18.47
CA ASP A 21 -2.90 -4.36 -17.74
C ASP A 21 -3.75 -4.34 -16.45
N LYS A 22 -5.00 -4.83 -16.51
CA LYS A 22 -5.86 -4.98 -15.32
C LYS A 22 -5.28 -5.96 -14.29
N ALA A 23 -4.71 -7.07 -14.74
CA ALA A 23 -4.11 -8.06 -13.85
C ALA A 23 -2.85 -7.50 -13.14
N GLU A 24 -2.05 -6.72 -13.86
CA GLU A 24 -0.90 -6.01 -13.30
C GLU A 24 -1.34 -4.99 -12.24
N GLY A 25 -2.37 -4.19 -12.53
CA GLY A 25 -2.95 -3.25 -11.58
C GLY A 25 -3.45 -3.91 -10.29
N LEU A 26 -4.20 -5.02 -10.40
CA LEU A 26 -4.64 -5.78 -9.24
C LEU A 26 -3.48 -6.35 -8.41
N THR A 27 -2.41 -6.77 -9.08
CA THR A 27 -1.19 -7.27 -8.42
C THR A 27 -0.50 -6.15 -7.65
N GLN A 28 -0.40 -4.95 -8.24
CA GLN A 28 0.20 -3.78 -7.60
C GLN A 28 -0.59 -3.34 -6.37
N VAL A 29 -1.92 -3.28 -6.46
CA VAL A 29 -2.81 -3.02 -5.31
C VAL A 29 -2.64 -4.08 -4.23
N GLY A 30 -2.59 -5.35 -4.62
CA GLY A 30 -2.38 -6.47 -3.71
C GLY A 30 -1.07 -6.34 -2.94
N ARG A 31 0.01 -5.98 -3.64
CA ARG A 31 1.32 -5.76 -3.03
C ARG A 31 1.30 -4.60 -2.04
N ALA A 32 0.78 -3.45 -2.43
CA ALA A 32 0.70 -2.27 -1.56
C ALA A 32 -0.10 -2.56 -0.28
N ARG A 33 -1.20 -3.34 -0.36
CA ARG A 33 -1.97 -3.77 0.83
C ARG A 33 -1.16 -4.68 1.76
N LEU A 34 -0.32 -5.55 1.23
CA LEU A 34 0.57 -6.40 2.04
C LEU A 34 1.66 -5.58 2.73
N ASP A 35 2.21 -4.57 2.03
CA ASP A 35 3.21 -3.68 2.61
C ASP A 35 2.63 -2.85 3.75
N ILE A 36 1.41 -2.30 3.60
CA ILE A 36 0.66 -1.66 4.70
C ILE A 36 0.45 -2.63 5.87
N ALA A 37 0.02 -3.87 5.60
CA ALA A 37 -0.20 -4.85 6.66
C ALA A 37 1.08 -5.15 7.44
N ALA A 38 2.20 -5.33 6.73
CA ALA A 38 3.51 -5.55 7.35
C ALA A 38 3.95 -4.34 8.20
N ALA A 39 3.76 -3.11 7.70
CA ALA A 39 4.06 -1.89 8.44
C ALA A 39 3.20 -1.76 9.71
N LYS A 40 1.89 -2.03 9.62
CA LYS A 40 0.97 -2.03 10.78
C LYS A 40 1.35 -3.07 11.82
N THR A 41 1.71 -4.28 11.40
CA THR A 41 2.19 -5.32 12.31
C THR A 41 3.50 -4.90 13.00
N ARG A 42 4.45 -4.34 12.26
CA ARG A 42 5.72 -3.84 12.82
C ARG A 42 5.47 -2.74 13.86
N LEU A 43 4.65 -1.75 13.53
CA LEU A 43 4.31 -0.65 14.44
C LEU A 43 3.63 -1.18 15.71
N SER A 44 2.64 -2.06 15.56
CA SER A 44 1.92 -2.66 16.69
C SER A 44 2.87 -3.41 17.63
N ARG A 45 3.81 -4.19 17.08
CA ARG A 45 4.81 -4.90 17.88
C ARG A 45 5.71 -3.94 18.65
N LEU A 46 6.26 -2.93 18.00
CA LEU A 46 7.14 -1.96 18.65
C LEU A 46 6.44 -1.17 19.76
N THR A 47 5.18 -0.77 19.54
CA THR A 47 4.37 -0.12 20.57
C THR A 47 4.10 -1.04 21.75
N ALA A 48 3.87 -2.34 21.50
CA ALA A 48 3.73 -3.33 22.58
C ALA A 48 5.04 -3.51 23.36
N ASP A 49 6.19 -3.57 22.67
CA ASP A 49 7.52 -3.66 23.29
C ASP A 49 7.80 -2.43 24.17
N LEU A 50 7.50 -1.22 23.67
CA LEU A 50 7.61 0.03 24.44
C LEU A 50 6.72 -0.01 25.69
N GLY A 51 5.46 -0.42 25.54
CA GLY A 51 4.53 -0.55 26.66
C GLY A 51 5.04 -1.52 27.72
N ALA A 52 5.58 -2.66 27.31
CA ALA A 52 6.16 -3.65 28.22
C ALA A 52 7.40 -3.11 28.96
N ALA A 53 8.30 -2.42 28.25
CA ALA A 53 9.50 -1.81 28.83
C ALA A 53 9.14 -0.70 29.84
N ALA A 54 8.23 0.21 29.46
CA ALA A 54 7.75 1.27 30.33
C ALA A 54 7.03 0.71 31.57
N PHE A 55 6.17 -0.30 31.40
CA PHE A 55 5.46 -0.94 32.50
C PHE A 55 6.42 -1.55 33.53
N LYS A 56 7.44 -2.31 33.07
CA LYS A 56 8.45 -2.90 33.96
C LYS A 56 9.19 -1.85 34.79
N ARG A 57 9.49 -0.69 34.21
CA ARG A 57 10.17 0.43 34.91
C ARG A 57 9.28 1.06 35.97
N ILE A 58 8.00 1.25 35.64
CA ILE A 58 7.01 1.78 36.58
C ILE A 58 6.88 0.85 37.79
N GLU A 59 6.75 -0.46 37.55
CA GLU A 59 6.69 -1.48 38.60
C GLU A 59 7.96 -1.53 39.46
N ALA A 60 9.13 -1.25 38.86
CA ALA A 60 10.40 -1.16 39.57
C ALA A 60 10.59 0.16 40.36
N GLY A 61 9.62 1.07 40.34
CA GLY A 61 9.72 2.39 40.98
C GLY A 61 10.68 3.36 40.27
N GLN A 62 11.04 3.08 39.02
CA GLN A 62 12.01 3.84 38.21
C GLN A 62 11.32 4.84 37.27
N SER A 63 10.11 5.29 37.61
CA SER A 63 9.26 6.10 36.73
C SER A 63 9.78 7.52 36.48
N ALA A 64 10.55 8.10 37.41
CA ALA A 64 11.00 9.49 37.33
C ALA A 64 11.90 9.79 36.11
N ASN A 65 12.65 8.81 35.61
CA ASN A 65 13.64 8.98 34.54
C ASN A 65 13.39 8.04 33.34
N ILE A 66 12.15 7.58 33.12
CA ILE A 66 11.84 6.66 32.00
C ILE A 66 12.21 7.26 30.65
N GLY A 67 12.09 8.57 30.48
CA GLY A 67 12.41 9.26 29.22
C GLY A 67 13.89 9.34 28.88
N ASP A 68 14.77 9.19 29.88
CA ASP A 68 16.24 9.25 29.69
C ASP A 68 16.85 7.88 29.41
N ASP A 69 16.02 6.84 29.39
CA ASP A 69 16.49 5.49 29.21
C ASP A 69 16.70 5.15 27.74
N ASN A 70 17.89 4.61 27.43
CA ASN A 70 18.31 4.28 26.08
C ASN A 70 17.39 3.26 25.38
N GLU A 71 16.86 2.27 26.10
CA GLU A 71 15.94 1.27 25.51
C GLU A 71 14.60 1.92 25.14
N ILE A 72 14.08 2.79 26.01
CA ILE A 72 12.84 3.53 25.75
C ILE A 72 13.01 4.49 24.58
N GLN A 73 14.14 5.21 24.51
CA GLN A 73 14.46 6.11 23.41
C GLN A 73 14.59 5.35 22.08
N ASP A 74 15.33 4.24 22.04
CA ASP A 74 15.45 3.38 20.85
C ASP A 74 14.07 2.91 20.35
N LEU A 75 13.22 2.44 21.26
CA LEU A 75 11.87 2.01 20.92
C LEU A 75 11.03 3.17 20.36
N CYS A 76 11.13 4.37 20.95
CA CYS A 76 10.44 5.54 20.43
C CYS A 76 10.93 5.93 19.02
N ASP A 77 12.24 5.88 18.78
CA ASP A 77 12.84 6.19 17.47
C ASP A 77 12.37 5.20 16.41
N ARG A 78 12.42 3.91 16.72
CA ARG A 78 11.94 2.85 15.82
C ARG A 78 10.45 2.90 15.58
N ILE A 79 9.65 3.35 16.55
CA ILE A 79 8.21 3.60 16.37
C ILE A 79 8.00 4.76 15.41
N ARG A 80 8.76 5.86 15.55
CA ARG A 80 8.69 7.00 14.62
C ARG A 80 9.05 6.60 13.19
N GLU A 81 10.11 5.81 13.02
CA GLU A 81 10.49 5.26 11.71
C GLU A 81 9.40 4.33 11.15
N ALA A 82 8.84 3.44 11.97
CA ALA A 82 7.79 2.53 11.54
C ALA A 82 6.49 3.25 11.18
N ALA A 83 6.15 4.33 11.88
CA ALA A 83 5.01 5.18 11.56
C ALA A 83 5.22 5.90 10.23
N ALA A 84 6.38 6.51 10.01
CA ALA A 84 6.70 7.15 8.72
C ALA A 84 6.69 6.15 7.55
N ALA A 85 7.17 4.92 7.77
CA ALA A 85 7.11 3.86 6.76
C ALA A 85 5.67 3.40 6.46
N LEU A 86 4.80 3.39 7.48
CA LEU A 86 3.38 3.12 7.30
C LEU A 86 2.72 4.22 6.46
N ASP A 87 2.95 5.48 6.80
CA ASP A 87 2.41 6.63 6.07
C ASP A 87 2.83 6.58 4.59
N ALA A 88 4.11 6.30 4.32
CA ALA A 88 4.61 6.15 2.95
C ALA A 88 3.93 4.99 2.19
N SER A 89 3.67 3.86 2.87
CA SER A 89 2.98 2.71 2.26
C SER A 89 1.51 3.01 1.97
N GLU A 90 0.85 3.78 2.84
CA GLU A 90 -0.53 4.24 2.64
C GLU A 90 -0.62 5.26 1.48
N GLU A 91 0.34 6.17 1.37
CA GLU A 91 0.45 7.09 0.23
C GLU A 91 0.67 6.37 -1.10
N GLU A 92 1.58 5.37 -1.13
CA GLU A 92 1.82 4.56 -2.33
C GLU A 92 0.56 3.81 -2.76
N PHE A 93 -0.14 3.18 -1.82
CA PHE A 93 -1.43 2.52 -2.09
C PHE A 93 -2.45 3.48 -2.70
N GLU A 94 -2.58 4.70 -2.16
CA GLU A 94 -3.51 5.70 -2.70
C GLU A 94 -3.10 6.22 -4.07
N GLN A 95 -1.80 6.26 -4.39
CA GLN A 95 -1.32 6.59 -5.73
C GLN A 95 -1.67 5.50 -6.73
N VAL A 96 -1.38 4.23 -6.40
CA VAL A 96 -1.72 3.08 -7.25
C VAL A 96 -3.23 3.01 -7.49
N ARG A 97 -4.02 3.19 -6.42
CA ARG A 97 -5.49 3.20 -6.52
C ARG A 97 -6.00 4.30 -7.45
N ARG A 98 -5.45 5.51 -7.36
CA ARG A 98 -5.84 6.65 -8.22
C ARG A 98 -5.43 6.44 -9.67
N GLN A 99 -4.24 5.88 -9.92
CA GLN A 99 -3.79 5.59 -11.27
C GLN A 99 -4.74 4.61 -11.97
N LEU A 100 -5.10 3.51 -11.30
CA LEU A 100 -6.01 2.52 -11.86
C LEU A 100 -7.42 3.08 -12.11
N GLN A 101 -7.90 3.98 -11.25
CA GLN A 101 -9.19 4.66 -11.47
C GLN A 101 -9.15 5.62 -12.68
N ALA A 102 -8.02 6.29 -12.91
CA ALA A 102 -7.84 7.14 -14.08
C ALA A 102 -7.78 6.30 -15.37
N ASP A 103 -7.01 5.21 -15.36
CA ASP A 103 -6.88 4.30 -16.49
C ASP A 103 -8.22 3.65 -16.86
N GLU A 104 -9.06 3.31 -15.87
CA GLU A 104 -10.43 2.83 -16.09
C GLU A 104 -11.33 3.91 -16.71
N ALA A 105 -11.24 5.16 -16.27
CA ALA A 105 -12.05 6.26 -16.80
C ALA A 105 -11.69 6.62 -18.26
N ASP A 106 -10.41 6.53 -18.62
CA ASP A 106 -9.93 6.78 -19.98
C ASP A 106 -10.29 5.63 -20.94
N ALA A 107 -10.38 4.40 -20.44
CA ALA A 107 -10.82 3.24 -21.24
C ALA A 107 -12.32 3.27 -21.58
N ASP A 108 -13.15 3.94 -20.77
CA ASP A 108 -14.61 4.04 -20.95
C ASP A 108 -15.06 5.34 -21.67
N GLY A 109 -14.14 6.26 -22.03
CA GLY A 109 -14.42 7.59 -22.60
C GLY A 109 -14.32 7.76 -24.14
N ASP A 110 -15.36 7.32 -24.87
CA ASP A 110 -15.95 7.84 -26.16
C ASP A 110 -15.30 7.57 -27.56
N PRO A 111 -16.07 7.48 -28.71
CA PRO A 111 -17.28 8.27 -29.04
C PRO A 111 -18.62 7.52 -29.21
N PRO A 112 -19.77 8.24 -29.14
CA PRO A 112 -21.05 7.76 -29.63
C PRO A 112 -20.97 7.53 -31.14
N SER A 113 -21.38 6.35 -31.62
CA SER A 113 -21.67 6.18 -33.03
C SER A 113 -22.99 6.88 -33.36
N GLY A 114 -22.91 8.18 -33.60
CA GLY A 114 -23.89 8.90 -34.39
C GLY A 114 -23.79 8.49 -35.86
N VAL A 115 -24.97 8.28 -36.46
CA VAL A 115 -25.33 7.92 -37.85
C VAL A 115 -25.31 6.42 -38.17
#